data_AF-A0A087VFR2-F1
#
_entry.id   AF-A0A087VFR2-F1
#
_cell.length_a   1.000
_cell.length_b   1.000
_cell.length_c   1.000
_cell.angle_alpha   90.00
_cell.angle_beta   90.00
_cell.angle_gamma   90.00
#
_symmetry.space_group_name_H-M   'P 1'
#
loop_
_entity.id
_entity.type
_entity.pdbx_description
1 polymer ?
#
loop_
_entity_poly.entity_id
_entity_poly.type
_entity_poly.pdbx_seq_one_letter_code
_entity_poly.pdbx_strand_id
1 'polypeptide(L)'
;VVYLVVFHLSFVMFVWSYWKTIFTCPASPSNEFCLSKADKEQYEKEERPESQQEILRKAAKDLPIYTTTASRAIRYCDRCQLIKPDRCHHCSACDICVLKMDHHCPWVNNCVGFSNYKFFLLFLMYSLLYCLFVAATVLQYFIKFWTNELPDTHAKFHVLFLFFVAAMFFISILSLFSYHCWLVGKNRSTIETFRAPTFRNGPDKNGFSLGCSKNLREVFGDEKKYWLLPIFT
;
A
#
# COMPACT_ATOMS: atom_id res chain seq x y z
N VAL A 1 9.89 2.85 35.03
CA VAL A 1 8.98 3.91 34.54
C VAL A 1 9.31 4.30 33.09
N VAL A 2 10.55 4.71 32.77
CA VAL A 2 10.93 5.15 31.40
C VAL A 2 10.58 4.15 30.30
N TYR A 3 10.96 2.86 30.45
CA TYR A 3 10.64 1.83 29.45
C TYR A 3 9.14 1.66 29.22
N LEU A 4 8.33 1.74 30.28
CA LEU A 4 6.88 1.62 30.17
C LEU A 4 6.27 2.79 29.40
N VAL A 5 6.73 4.02 29.64
CA VAL A 5 6.23 5.19 28.92
C VAL A 5 6.54 5.06 27.42
N VAL A 6 7.79 4.77 27.07
CA VAL A 6 8.19 4.62 25.65
C VAL A 6 7.46 3.44 24.99
N PHE A 7 7.34 2.31 25.70
CA PHE A 7 6.59 1.15 25.22
C PHE A 7 5.15 1.52 24.82
N HIS A 8 4.42 2.20 25.71
CA HIS A 8 3.02 2.56 25.43
C HIS A 8 2.91 3.55 24.28
N LEU A 9 3.79 4.54 24.19
CA LEU A 9 3.79 5.49 23.06
C LEU A 9 4.03 4.77 21.72
N SER A 10 5.04 3.91 21.65
CA SER A 10 5.33 3.13 20.43
C SER A 10 4.21 2.14 20.11
N PHE A 11 3.66 1.46 21.11
CA PHE A 11 2.57 0.51 20.98
C PHE A 11 1.29 1.18 20.45
N VAL A 12 0.92 2.34 21.00
CA VAL A 12 -0.26 3.10 20.53
C VAL A 12 -0.12 3.50 19.07
N MET A 13 1.04 4.02 18.66
CA MET A 13 1.26 4.40 17.25
C MET A 13 1.27 3.19 16.31
N PHE A 14 1.86 2.07 16.74
CA PHE A 14 1.82 0.80 16.01
C PHE A 14 0.38 0.31 15.83
N VAL A 15 -0.40 0.19 16.91
CA VAL A 15 -1.78 -0.30 16.85
C VAL A 15 -2.67 0.66 16.06
N TRP A 16 -2.51 1.97 16.23
CA TRP A 16 -3.32 2.95 15.50
C TRP A 16 -3.07 2.91 14.00
N SER A 17 -1.80 2.84 13.57
CA SER A 17 -1.46 2.72 12.14
C SER A 17 -1.89 1.37 11.56
N TYR A 18 -1.75 0.26 12.31
CA TYR A 18 -2.25 -1.05 11.90
C TYR A 18 -3.78 -1.05 11.72
N TRP A 19 -4.51 -0.54 12.71
CA TRP A 19 -5.97 -0.39 12.65
C TRP A 19 -6.42 0.42 11.43
N LYS A 20 -5.78 1.57 11.20
CA LYS A 20 -6.09 2.41 10.04
C LYS A 20 -5.79 1.73 8.71
N THR A 21 -4.77 0.88 8.64
CA THR A 21 -4.45 0.10 7.43
C THR A 21 -5.51 -0.97 7.15
N ILE A 22 -5.97 -1.68 8.19
CA ILE A 22 -7.02 -2.72 8.08
C ILE A 22 -8.36 -2.10 7.69
N PHE A 23 -8.85 -1.13 8.47
CA PHE A 23 -10.25 -0.71 8.41
C PHE A 23 -10.51 0.49 7.51
N THR A 24 -9.48 1.09 6.90
CA THR A 24 -9.72 2.09 5.85
C THR A 24 -10.06 1.37 4.55
N CYS A 25 -11.31 1.51 4.10
CA CYS A 25 -11.76 0.90 2.86
C CYS A 25 -10.91 1.40 1.66
N PRO A 26 -10.53 0.50 0.74
CA PRO A 26 -9.85 0.89 -0.50
C PRO A 26 -10.78 1.76 -1.35
N ALA A 27 -10.25 2.88 -1.85
CA ALA A 27 -11.03 3.76 -2.72
C ALA A 27 -11.31 3.10 -4.08
N SER A 28 -12.56 3.16 -4.52
CA SER A 28 -13.01 2.69 -5.84
C SER A 28 -13.15 3.86 -6.81
N PRO A 29 -13.08 3.63 -8.13
CA PRO A 29 -13.38 4.65 -9.13
C PRO A 29 -14.75 5.30 -8.93
N SER A 30 -14.85 6.59 -9.24
CA SER A 30 -16.11 7.33 -9.29
C SER A 30 -17.01 6.84 -10.43
N ASN A 31 -18.30 7.14 -10.34
CA ASN A 31 -19.31 6.72 -11.32
C ASN A 31 -19.07 7.28 -12.74
N GLU A 32 -18.28 8.35 -12.89
CA GLU A 32 -17.90 8.89 -14.20
C GLU A 32 -17.06 7.92 -15.04
N PHE A 33 -16.35 6.98 -14.39
CA PHE A 33 -15.58 5.93 -15.06
C PHE A 33 -16.43 4.72 -15.46
N CYS A 34 -17.68 4.64 -15.00
CA CYS A 34 -18.60 3.60 -15.40
C CYS A 34 -19.19 3.93 -16.78
N LEU A 35 -19.43 2.90 -17.60
CA LEU A 35 -20.10 3.12 -18.88
C LEU A 35 -21.54 3.60 -18.65
N SER A 36 -22.00 4.49 -19.54
CA SER A 36 -23.43 4.81 -19.60
C SER A 36 -24.23 3.55 -19.94
N LYS A 37 -25.52 3.51 -19.59
CA LYS A 37 -26.37 2.35 -19.91
C LYS A 37 -26.37 2.03 -21.41
N ALA A 38 -26.41 3.06 -22.26
CA ALA A 38 -26.39 2.92 -23.70
C ALA A 38 -25.05 2.35 -24.20
N ASP A 39 -23.91 2.90 -23.74
CA ASP A 39 -22.59 2.40 -24.15
C ASP A 39 -22.34 0.98 -23.66
N LYS A 40 -22.85 0.63 -22.47
CA LYS A 40 -22.77 -0.72 -21.92
C LYS A 40 -23.55 -1.73 -22.78
N GLU A 41 -24.80 -1.42 -23.11
CA GLU A 41 -25.60 -2.29 -23.99
C GLU A 41 -24.96 -2.43 -25.38
N GLN A 42 -24.37 -1.36 -25.92
CA GLN A 42 -23.67 -1.40 -27.19
C GLN A 42 -22.41 -2.27 -27.11
N TYR A 43 -21.64 -2.14 -26.02
CA TYR A 43 -20.43 -2.92 -25.77
C TYR A 43 -20.74 -4.42 -25.64
N GLU A 44 -21.80 -4.78 -24.90
CA GLU A 44 -22.22 -6.17 -24.68
C GLU A 44 -22.76 -6.85 -25.95
N LYS A 45 -23.38 -6.08 -26.86
CA LYS A 45 -23.90 -6.60 -28.15
C LYS A 45 -22.85 -6.73 -29.23
N GLU A 46 -21.73 -6.02 -29.12
CA GLU A 46 -20.67 -6.05 -30.14
C GLU A 46 -19.75 -7.24 -29.90
N GLU A 47 -19.58 -8.08 -30.92
CA GLU A 47 -18.71 -9.27 -30.88
C GLU A 47 -17.27 -8.95 -31.32
N ARG A 48 -17.08 -7.90 -32.13
CA ARG A 48 -15.75 -7.56 -32.68
C ARG A 48 -14.93 -6.76 -31.66
N PRO A 49 -13.74 -7.26 -31.25
CA PRO A 49 -12.90 -6.59 -30.25
C PRO A 49 -12.47 -5.17 -30.65
N GLU A 50 -12.28 -4.92 -31.95
CA GLU A 50 -11.89 -3.59 -32.45
C GLU A 50 -13.00 -2.55 -32.24
N SER A 51 -14.24 -2.92 -32.49
CA SER A 51 -15.41 -2.04 -32.30
C SER A 51 -15.76 -1.87 -30.83
N GLN A 52 -15.59 -2.91 -30.00
CA GLN A 52 -15.62 -2.76 -28.55
C GLN A 52 -14.60 -1.72 -28.05
N GLN A 53 -13.37 -1.74 -28.57
CA GLN A 53 -12.35 -0.74 -28.21
C GLN A 53 -12.69 0.67 -28.70
N GLU A 54 -13.38 0.81 -29.83
CA GLU A 54 -13.84 2.12 -30.30
C GLU A 54 -14.90 2.73 -29.36
N ILE A 55 -15.85 1.93 -28.88
CA ILE A 55 -16.84 2.34 -27.88
C ILE A 55 -16.13 2.81 -26.60
N LEU A 56 -15.19 2.01 -26.09
CA LEU A 56 -14.41 2.36 -24.90
C LEU A 56 -13.57 3.63 -25.10
N ARG A 57 -12.97 3.84 -26.28
CA ARG A 57 -12.21 5.06 -26.60
C ARG A 57 -13.10 6.29 -26.65
N LYS A 58 -14.31 6.17 -27.20
CA LYS A 58 -15.29 7.25 -27.22
C LYS A 58 -15.71 7.63 -25.80
N ALA A 59 -16.03 6.64 -24.96
CA ALA A 59 -16.39 6.86 -23.56
C ALA A 59 -15.22 7.43 -22.72
N ALA A 60 -13.98 7.02 -23.01
CA ALA A 60 -12.80 7.51 -22.31
C ALA A 60 -12.36 8.94 -22.71
N LYS A 61 -12.91 9.51 -23.79
CA LYS A 61 -12.41 10.76 -24.39
C LYS A 61 -12.40 11.94 -23.40
N ASP A 62 -13.41 12.01 -22.54
CA ASP A 62 -13.58 13.10 -21.57
C ASP A 62 -13.07 12.73 -20.17
N LEU A 63 -12.45 11.55 -20.01
CA LEU A 63 -11.87 11.09 -18.75
C LEU A 63 -10.38 11.45 -18.65
N PRO A 64 -9.86 11.74 -17.44
CA PRO A 64 -8.45 12.06 -17.23
C PRO A 64 -7.59 10.78 -17.23
N ILE A 65 -7.48 10.12 -18.39
CA ILE A 65 -6.76 8.87 -18.59
C ILE A 65 -5.60 9.10 -19.56
N TYR A 66 -4.39 8.83 -19.09
CA TYR A 66 -3.15 9.00 -19.87
C TYR A 66 -2.44 7.67 -20.14
N THR A 67 -2.89 6.56 -19.53
CA THR A 67 -2.29 5.24 -19.70
C THR A 67 -3.20 4.25 -20.43
N THR A 68 -2.57 3.33 -21.14
CA THR A 68 -3.23 2.26 -21.91
C THR A 68 -2.65 0.90 -21.54
N THR A 69 -3.21 -0.17 -22.10
CA THR A 69 -2.55 -1.48 -22.09
C THR A 69 -1.28 -1.45 -22.94
N ALA A 70 -0.45 -2.50 -22.85
CA ALA A 70 0.72 -2.65 -23.72
C ALA A 70 0.37 -2.65 -25.22
N SER A 71 -0.84 -3.10 -25.57
CA SER A 71 -1.39 -3.09 -26.94
C SER A 71 -2.07 -1.77 -27.32
N ARG A 72 -1.93 -0.70 -26.52
CA ARG A 72 -2.58 0.60 -26.74
C ARG A 72 -4.11 0.55 -26.73
N ALA A 73 -4.68 -0.41 -26.01
CA ALA A 73 -6.12 -0.52 -25.76
C ALA A 73 -6.52 0.26 -24.50
N ILE A 74 -7.78 0.66 -24.42
CA ILE A 74 -8.34 1.27 -23.21
C ILE A 74 -8.37 0.22 -22.11
N ARG A 75 -7.90 0.60 -20.91
CA ARG A 75 -7.89 -0.28 -19.75
C ARG A 75 -9.31 -0.42 -19.22
N TYR A 76 -9.97 -1.53 -19.52
CA TYR A 76 -11.33 -1.81 -19.05
C TYR A 76 -11.35 -2.91 -17.97
N CYS A 77 -12.40 -2.93 -17.14
CA CYS A 77 -12.68 -4.00 -16.21
C CYS A 77 -14.04 -4.65 -16.51
N ASP A 78 -14.05 -5.88 -17.00
CA ASP A 78 -15.30 -6.58 -17.31
C ASP A 78 -16.08 -6.96 -16.05
N ARG A 79 -15.41 -7.27 -14.93
CA ARG A 79 -16.11 -7.58 -13.67
C ARG A 79 -16.84 -6.38 -13.09
N CYS A 80 -16.18 -5.22 -13.06
CA CYS A 80 -16.73 -3.99 -12.48
C CYS A 80 -17.48 -3.13 -13.50
N GLN A 81 -17.43 -3.47 -14.79
CA GLN A 81 -18.04 -2.74 -15.91
C GLN A 81 -17.67 -1.25 -15.94
N LEU A 82 -16.38 -0.96 -15.77
CA LEU A 82 -15.84 0.41 -15.74
C LEU A 82 -14.51 0.53 -16.48
N ILE A 83 -14.25 1.72 -16.99
CA ILE A 83 -12.96 2.11 -17.56
C ILE A 83 -12.03 2.39 -16.38
N LYS A 84 -10.90 1.68 -16.29
CA LYS A 84 -9.97 1.81 -15.17
C LYS A 84 -9.28 3.18 -15.25
N PRO A 85 -9.37 4.02 -14.20
CA PRO A 85 -8.51 5.18 -14.07
C PRO A 85 -7.04 4.80 -14.14
N ASP A 86 -6.18 5.78 -14.38
CA ASP A 86 -4.75 5.56 -14.29
C ASP A 86 -4.36 4.97 -12.92
N ARG A 87 -3.44 4.01 -12.95
CA ARG A 87 -2.95 3.28 -11.76
C ARG A 87 -4.00 2.44 -11.02
N CYS A 88 -5.23 2.34 -11.54
CA CYS A 88 -6.28 1.50 -10.96
C CYS A 88 -6.17 0.05 -11.45
N HIS A 89 -6.32 -0.91 -10.52
CA HIS A 89 -6.30 -2.33 -10.82
C HIS A 89 -7.45 -3.05 -10.10
N HIS A 90 -7.99 -4.10 -10.71
CA HIS A 90 -9.00 -4.96 -10.06
C HIS A 90 -8.29 -5.95 -9.15
N CYS A 91 -8.71 -6.02 -7.89
CA CYS A 91 -8.26 -7.03 -6.95
C CYS A 91 -9.34 -8.10 -6.83
N SER A 92 -9.04 -9.34 -7.23
CA SER A 92 -9.99 -10.45 -7.14
C SER A 92 -10.33 -10.86 -5.70
N ALA A 93 -9.44 -10.61 -4.74
CA ALA A 93 -9.70 -10.91 -3.33
C ALA A 93 -10.66 -9.88 -2.70
N CYS A 94 -10.59 -8.62 -3.12
CA CYS A 94 -11.53 -7.58 -2.70
C CYS A 94 -12.77 -7.47 -3.60
N ASP A 95 -12.74 -8.13 -4.76
CA ASP A 95 -13.72 -8.10 -5.84
C ASP A 95 -14.13 -6.69 -6.32
N ILE A 96 -13.18 -5.76 -6.29
CA ILE A 96 -13.39 -4.36 -6.70
C ILE A 96 -12.15 -3.81 -7.44
N CYS A 97 -12.37 -2.74 -8.20
CA CYS A 97 -11.29 -1.91 -8.71
C CYS A 97 -10.77 -0.98 -7.62
N VAL A 98 -9.47 -1.04 -7.33
CA VAL A 98 -8.79 -0.26 -6.30
C VAL A 98 -7.96 0.84 -6.95
N LEU A 99 -8.23 2.10 -6.58
CA LEU A 99 -7.46 3.26 -7.02
C LEU A 99 -6.02 3.17 -6.52
N LYS A 100 -5.06 3.48 -7.41
CA LYS A 100 -3.61 3.40 -7.15
C LYS A 100 -3.23 2.13 -6.38
N MET A 101 -3.76 0.98 -6.84
CA MET A 101 -3.54 -0.31 -6.17
C MET A 101 -2.05 -0.60 -6.10
N ASP A 102 -1.58 -0.90 -4.89
CA ASP A 102 -0.22 -1.36 -4.66
C ASP A 102 -0.17 -2.89 -4.61
N HIS A 103 -0.88 -3.48 -3.66
CA HIS A 103 -1.03 -4.93 -3.53
C HIS A 103 -2.23 -5.27 -2.64
N HIS A 104 -2.66 -6.53 -2.66
CA HIS A 104 -3.52 -7.08 -1.62
C HIS A 104 -2.63 -7.64 -0.50
N CYS A 105 -2.84 -7.22 0.74
CA CYS A 105 -2.01 -7.61 1.86
C CYS A 105 -2.78 -8.52 2.82
N PRO A 106 -2.45 -9.84 2.86
CA PRO A 106 -3.15 -10.78 3.72
C PRO A 106 -3.06 -10.43 5.22
N TRP A 107 -1.95 -9.82 5.64
CA TRP A 107 -1.68 -9.46 7.04
C TRP A 107 -2.59 -8.37 7.61
N VAL A 108 -3.25 -7.60 6.73
CA VAL A 108 -4.24 -6.58 7.10
C VAL A 108 -5.63 -6.93 6.57
N ASN A 109 -5.78 -8.09 5.93
CA ASN A 109 -7.01 -8.55 5.27
C ASN A 109 -7.67 -7.45 4.41
N ASN A 110 -6.84 -6.69 3.69
CA ASN A 110 -7.31 -5.53 2.92
C ASN A 110 -6.34 -5.23 1.77
N CYS A 111 -6.84 -4.50 0.77
CA CYS A 111 -6.01 -3.95 -0.28
C CYS A 111 -5.26 -2.70 0.21
N VAL A 112 -3.98 -2.63 -0.12
CA VAL A 112 -3.18 -1.41 0.01
C VAL A 112 -3.27 -0.65 -1.32
N GLY A 113 -3.80 0.56 -1.27
CA GLY A 113 -4.01 1.43 -2.43
C GLY A 113 -4.06 2.90 -2.03
N PHE A 114 -4.70 3.73 -2.84
CA PHE A 114 -4.72 5.19 -2.66
C PHE A 114 -5.10 5.65 -1.24
N SER A 115 -6.19 5.12 -0.69
CA SER A 115 -6.78 5.61 0.56
C SER A 115 -5.99 5.22 1.82
N ASN A 116 -5.15 4.18 1.77
CA ASN A 116 -4.47 3.64 2.93
C ASN A 116 -2.96 3.42 2.76
N TYR A 117 -2.36 3.79 1.62
CA TYR A 117 -0.92 3.60 1.39
C TYR A 117 -0.06 4.32 2.44
N LYS A 118 -0.42 5.56 2.81
CA LYS A 118 0.23 6.29 3.91
C LYS A 118 0.15 5.52 5.23
N PHE A 119 -1.01 4.95 5.54
CA PHE A 119 -1.22 4.18 6.78
C PHE A 119 -0.38 2.91 6.80
N PHE A 120 -0.29 2.22 5.66
CA PHE A 120 0.57 1.05 5.51
C PHE A 120 2.04 1.40 5.73
N LEU A 121 2.54 2.50 5.16
CA LEU A 121 3.92 2.96 5.38
C LEU A 121 4.19 3.29 6.86
N LEU A 122 3.26 3.98 7.52
CA LEU A 122 3.36 4.28 8.94
C LEU A 122 3.29 3.01 9.79
N PHE A 123 2.46 2.04 9.42
CA PHE A 123 2.40 0.73 10.07
C PHE A 123 3.75 0.02 9.98
N LEU A 124 4.39 -0.04 8.80
CA LEU A 124 5.73 -0.63 8.66
C LEU A 124 6.77 0.11 9.52
N MET A 125 6.78 1.44 9.48
CA MET A 125 7.70 2.28 10.25
C MET A 125 7.53 2.07 11.77
N TYR A 126 6.30 2.14 12.28
CA TYR A 126 6.04 1.95 13.70
C TYR A 126 6.25 0.51 14.16
N SER A 127 6.04 -0.48 13.28
CA SER A 127 6.41 -1.87 13.54
C SER A 127 7.92 -2.02 13.73
N LEU A 128 8.74 -1.36 12.88
CA LEU A 128 10.20 -1.36 13.03
C LEU A 128 10.64 -0.71 14.33
N LEU A 129 10.10 0.48 14.64
CA LEU A 129 10.44 1.19 15.86
C LEU A 129 10.04 0.37 17.11
N TYR A 130 8.86 -0.26 17.08
CA TYR A 130 8.40 -1.11 18.16
C TYR A 130 9.28 -2.36 18.34
N CYS A 131 9.57 -3.09 17.25
CA CYS A 131 10.43 -4.27 17.31
C CYS A 131 11.86 -3.92 17.76
N LEU A 132 12.41 -2.81 17.27
CA LEU A 132 13.73 -2.33 17.68
C LEU A 132 13.76 -1.97 19.16
N PHE A 133 12.75 -1.26 19.65
CA PHE A 133 12.64 -0.90 21.05
C PHE A 133 12.56 -2.15 21.95
N VAL A 134 11.71 -3.12 21.58
CA VAL A 134 11.59 -4.39 22.32
C VAL A 134 12.91 -5.16 22.28
N ALA A 135 13.52 -5.36 21.11
CA ALA A 135 14.78 -6.10 21.01
C ALA A 135 15.91 -5.43 21.81
N ALA A 136 16.06 -4.11 21.72
CA ALA A 136 17.11 -3.36 22.41
C ALA A 136 16.93 -3.39 23.94
N THR A 137 15.70 -3.21 24.43
CA THR A 137 15.43 -3.20 25.88
C THR A 137 15.51 -4.59 26.50
N VAL A 138 15.10 -5.62 25.75
CA VAL A 138 15.09 -7.02 26.19
C VAL A 138 16.48 -7.66 26.10
N LEU A 139 17.37 -7.19 25.22
CA LEU A 139 18.71 -7.77 25.00
C LEU A 139 19.51 -7.98 26.31
N GLN A 140 19.51 -7.00 27.21
CA GLN A 140 20.22 -7.13 28.50
C GLN A 140 19.66 -8.27 29.37
N TYR A 141 18.34 -8.48 29.36
CA TYR A 141 17.69 -9.54 30.12
C TYR A 141 17.84 -10.89 29.41
N PHE A 142 17.81 -10.89 28.08
CA PHE A 142 18.13 -12.05 27.26
C PHE A 142 19.52 -12.60 27.62
N ILE A 143 20.54 -11.73 27.64
CA ILE A 143 21.91 -12.12 28.02
C ILE A 143 21.92 -12.72 29.43
N LYS A 144 21.32 -12.04 30.42
CA LYS A 144 21.28 -12.52 31.81
C LYS A 144 20.59 -13.88 31.99
N PHE A 145 19.49 -14.11 31.27
CA PHE A 145 18.82 -15.41 31.28
C PHE A 145 19.64 -16.50 30.57
N TRP A 146 20.39 -16.13 29.53
CA TRP A 146 21.26 -17.05 28.79
C TRP A 146 22.53 -17.43 29.57
N THR A 147 23.10 -16.48 30.33
CA THR A 147 24.28 -16.68 31.19
C THR A 147 23.93 -17.25 32.57
N ASN A 148 22.65 -17.54 32.84
CA ASN A 148 22.14 -18.02 34.13
C ASN A 148 22.39 -17.07 35.32
N GLU A 149 22.50 -15.76 35.06
CA GLU A 149 22.55 -14.72 36.10
C GLU A 149 21.17 -14.46 36.75
N LEU A 150 20.09 -14.79 36.03
CA LEU A 150 18.72 -14.70 36.52
C LEU A 150 18.14 -16.10 36.79
N PRO A 151 17.29 -16.24 37.83
CA PRO A 151 16.67 -17.52 38.16
C PRO A 151 15.73 -18.00 37.06
N ASP A 152 15.68 -19.32 36.85
CA ASP A 152 14.77 -19.93 35.89
C ASP A 152 13.32 -19.81 36.39
N THR A 153 12.54 -19.02 35.67
CA THR A 153 11.13 -18.70 35.99
C THR A 153 10.37 -18.59 34.67
N HIS A 154 9.04 -18.48 34.74
CA HIS A 154 8.21 -18.22 33.54
C HIS A 154 8.68 -17.00 32.71
N ALA A 155 9.36 -16.03 33.33
CA ALA A 155 9.91 -14.86 32.64
C ALA A 155 10.99 -15.23 31.60
N LYS A 156 11.76 -16.31 31.83
CA LYS A 156 12.81 -16.76 30.90
C LYS A 156 12.23 -17.07 29.53
N PHE A 157 11.17 -17.87 29.48
CA PHE A 157 10.50 -18.21 28.22
C PHE A 157 10.02 -16.96 27.48
N HIS A 158 9.31 -16.06 28.17
CA HIS A 158 8.77 -14.86 27.55
C HIS A 158 9.86 -13.91 27.05
N VAL A 159 10.94 -13.70 27.81
CA VAL A 159 12.04 -12.81 27.42
C VAL A 159 12.80 -13.35 26.20
N LEU A 160 13.12 -14.64 26.20
CA LEU A 160 13.78 -15.28 25.05
C LEU A 160 12.89 -15.23 23.81
N PHE A 161 11.62 -15.61 23.95
CA PHE A 161 10.65 -15.59 22.86
C PHE A 161 10.44 -14.17 22.30
N LEU A 162 10.25 -13.16 23.16
CA LEU A 162 10.09 -11.77 22.76
C LEU A 162 11.30 -11.26 21.96
N PHE A 163 12.51 -11.57 22.40
CA PHE A 163 13.72 -11.14 21.68
C PHE A 163 13.79 -11.74 20.27
N PHE A 164 13.62 -13.06 20.14
CA PHE A 164 13.67 -13.72 18.84
C PHE A 164 12.57 -13.26 17.90
N VAL A 165 11.33 -13.13 18.39
CA VAL A 165 10.20 -12.66 17.59
C VAL A 165 10.43 -11.21 17.13
N ALA A 166 10.85 -10.32 18.04
CA ALA A 166 11.12 -8.92 17.71
C ALA A 166 12.25 -8.79 16.69
N ALA A 167 13.35 -9.52 16.85
CA ALA A 167 14.48 -9.50 15.91
C ALA A 167 14.09 -10.04 14.52
N MET A 168 13.35 -11.14 14.47
CA MET A 168 12.85 -11.73 13.22
C MET A 168 11.96 -10.74 12.46
N PHE A 169 10.94 -10.20 13.12
CA PHE A 169 10.04 -9.23 12.49
C PHE A 169 10.77 -7.95 12.08
N PHE A 170 11.72 -7.46 12.89
CA PHE A 170 12.52 -6.29 12.54
C PHE A 170 13.26 -6.48 11.21
N ILE A 171 13.98 -7.60 11.05
CA ILE A 171 14.74 -7.88 9.82
C ILE A 171 13.81 -7.99 8.61
N SER A 172 12.71 -8.75 8.74
CA SER A 172 11.75 -8.94 7.66
C SER A 172 11.11 -7.62 7.24
N ILE A 173 10.60 -6.83 8.20
CA ILE A 173 9.91 -5.56 7.92
C ILE A 173 10.89 -4.52 7.39
N LEU A 174 12.17 -4.55 7.79
CA LEU A 174 13.15 -3.55 7.37
C LEU A 174 13.38 -3.59 5.86
N SER A 175 13.45 -4.80 5.30
CA SER A 175 13.56 -5.01 3.86
C SER A 175 12.35 -4.44 3.10
N LEU A 176 11.13 -4.73 3.58
CA LEU A 176 9.88 -4.27 2.98
C LEU A 176 9.74 -2.75 3.07
N PHE A 177 10.03 -2.18 4.24
CA PHE A 177 9.97 -0.73 4.45
C PHE A 177 10.97 0.01 3.53
N SER A 178 12.20 -0.48 3.43
CA SER A 178 13.23 0.09 2.56
C SER A 178 12.81 0.07 1.09
N TYR A 179 12.21 -1.05 0.64
CA TYR A 179 11.63 -1.17 -0.69
C TYR A 179 10.54 -0.12 -0.95
N HIS A 180 9.60 0.03 -0.01
CA HIS A 180 8.52 1.02 -0.16
C HIS A 180 9.00 2.47 -0.06
N CYS A 181 10.04 2.78 0.72
CA CYS A 181 10.68 4.09 0.71
C CYS A 181 11.23 4.45 -0.69
N TRP A 182 11.85 3.49 -1.37
CA TRP A 182 12.29 3.68 -2.76
C TRP A 182 11.11 3.86 -3.72
N LEU A 183 10.04 3.07 -3.58
CA LEU A 183 8.82 3.20 -4.38
C LEU A 183 8.18 4.58 -4.25
N VAL A 184 8.03 5.08 -3.03
CA VAL A 184 7.50 6.42 -2.75
C VAL A 184 8.41 7.47 -3.40
N GLY A 185 9.73 7.37 -3.24
CA GLY A 185 10.68 8.30 -3.87
C GLY A 185 10.60 8.34 -5.40
N LYS A 186 10.13 7.25 -6.04
CA LYS A 186 9.92 7.14 -7.50
C LYS A 186 8.47 7.33 -7.94
N ASN A 187 7.54 7.54 -7.02
CA ASN A 187 6.09 7.55 -7.25
C ASN A 187 5.59 6.33 -8.03
N ARG A 188 6.03 5.13 -7.64
CA ARG A 188 5.63 3.86 -8.24
C ARG A 188 4.85 3.03 -7.24
N SER A 189 3.85 2.29 -7.70
CA SER A 189 3.32 1.16 -6.96
C SER A 189 4.19 -0.09 -7.16
N THR A 190 3.99 -1.10 -6.33
CA THR A 190 4.61 -2.42 -6.49
C THR A 190 4.29 -2.97 -7.89
N ILE A 191 3.03 -2.90 -8.34
CA ILE A 191 2.60 -3.35 -9.68
C ILE A 191 3.38 -2.64 -10.80
N GLU A 192 3.51 -1.31 -10.71
CA GLU A 192 4.18 -0.49 -11.72
C GLU A 192 5.69 -0.75 -11.81
N THR A 193 6.28 -1.26 -10.73
CA THR A 193 7.69 -1.65 -10.71
C THR A 193 7.95 -2.89 -11.57
N PHE A 194 7.03 -3.86 -11.51
CA PHE A 194 7.09 -5.07 -12.32
C PHE A 194 6.60 -4.86 -13.76
N ARG A 195 5.59 -3.99 -13.96
CA ARG A 195 5.07 -3.65 -15.29
C ARG A 195 4.93 -2.15 -15.44
N ALA A 196 5.81 -1.55 -16.24
CA ALA A 196 5.79 -0.13 -16.50
C ALA A 196 4.45 0.29 -17.15
N PRO A 197 3.80 1.36 -16.66
CA PRO A 197 2.61 1.90 -17.31
C PRO A 197 2.95 2.40 -18.72
N THR A 198 2.05 2.16 -19.67
CA THR A 198 2.21 2.58 -21.07
C THR A 198 1.47 3.88 -21.31
N PHE A 199 2.22 4.95 -21.54
CA PHE A 199 1.70 6.27 -21.90
C PHE A 199 1.63 6.41 -23.43
N ARG A 200 1.17 7.57 -23.91
CA ARG A 200 1.11 7.89 -25.35
C ARG A 200 2.45 7.68 -26.08
N ASN A 201 3.57 8.00 -25.41
CA ASN A 201 4.92 7.87 -25.97
C ASN A 201 5.55 6.48 -25.76
N GLY A 202 4.82 5.54 -25.16
CA GLY A 202 5.29 4.19 -24.84
C GLY A 202 5.42 3.93 -23.33
N PRO A 203 6.00 2.77 -22.95
CA PRO A 203 6.20 2.39 -21.56
C PRO A 203 7.19 3.33 -20.85
N ASP A 204 6.81 3.85 -19.69
CA ASP A 204 7.68 4.70 -18.87
C ASP A 204 7.51 4.39 -17.39
N LYS A 205 8.57 3.89 -16.73
CA LYS A 205 8.56 3.63 -15.28
C LYS A 205 8.55 4.92 -14.46
N ASN A 206 8.92 6.07 -15.03
CA ASN A 206 8.98 7.35 -14.35
C ASN A 206 7.84 8.29 -14.74
N GLY A 207 6.86 7.85 -15.54
CA GLY A 207 5.85 8.75 -16.09
C GLY A 207 4.95 9.44 -15.05
N PHE A 208 4.91 8.93 -13.81
CA PHE A 208 4.23 9.58 -12.67
C PHE A 208 5.19 10.27 -11.69
N SER A 209 6.50 10.25 -11.93
CA SER A 209 7.48 10.86 -11.03
C SER A 209 7.53 12.38 -11.21
N LEU A 210 7.37 13.11 -10.12
CA LEU A 210 7.43 14.57 -10.04
C LEU A 210 8.72 15.07 -9.34
N GLY A 211 9.65 14.16 -9.07
CA GLY A 211 10.83 14.38 -8.23
C GLY A 211 10.59 14.00 -6.77
N CYS A 212 11.62 13.52 -6.08
CA CYS A 212 11.51 12.84 -4.78
C CYS A 212 10.68 13.61 -3.74
N SER A 213 10.92 14.92 -3.59
CA SER A 213 10.18 15.77 -2.64
C SER A 213 8.68 15.88 -2.97
N LYS A 214 8.31 16.01 -4.25
CA LYS A 214 6.91 16.06 -4.66
C LYS A 214 6.26 14.68 -4.53
N ASN A 215 6.97 13.62 -4.90
CA ASN A 215 6.51 12.25 -4.77
C ASN A 215 6.18 11.85 -3.31
N LEU A 216 6.97 12.33 -2.35
CA LEU A 216 6.67 12.17 -0.92
C LEU A 216 5.38 12.89 -0.53
N ARG A 217 5.19 14.12 -1.00
CA ARG A 217 3.99 14.92 -0.73
C ARG A 217 2.72 14.32 -1.34
N GLU A 218 2.82 13.63 -2.48
CA GLU A 218 1.71 12.85 -3.06
C GLU A 218 1.19 11.72 -2.14
N VAL A 219 1.94 11.35 -1.09
CA VAL A 219 1.55 10.30 -0.14
C VAL A 219 1.29 10.87 1.25
N PHE A 220 2.11 11.82 1.70
CA PHE A 220 2.07 12.34 3.07
C PHE A 220 1.38 13.70 3.20
N GLY A 221 1.01 14.34 2.08
CA GLY A 221 0.43 15.67 2.03
C GLY A 221 1.45 16.79 2.23
N ASP A 222 1.01 18.05 2.07
CA ASP A 222 1.84 19.24 2.28
C ASP A 222 2.02 19.58 3.77
N GLU A 223 1.03 19.23 4.61
CA GLU A 223 1.03 19.54 6.04
C GLU A 223 1.90 18.55 6.85
N LYS A 224 3.17 18.92 7.05
CA LYS A 224 4.18 18.09 7.78
C LYS A 224 3.74 17.58 9.15
N LYS A 225 2.90 18.33 9.88
CA LYS A 225 2.39 17.94 11.21
C LYS A 225 1.62 16.60 11.19
N TYR A 226 1.07 16.22 10.03
CA TYR A 226 0.33 14.97 9.86
C TYR A 226 1.14 13.84 9.24
N TRP A 227 2.43 14.05 8.92
CA TRP A 227 3.23 13.04 8.24
C TRP A 227 3.39 11.77 9.07
N LEU A 228 3.55 11.93 10.39
CA LEU A 228 3.73 10.83 11.34
C LEU A 228 2.39 10.36 11.96
N LEU A 229 1.26 10.95 11.56
CA LEU A 229 -0.04 10.56 12.08
C LEU A 229 -0.79 9.74 11.02
N PRO A 230 -1.45 8.64 11.38
CA PRO A 230 -2.25 7.84 10.46
C PRO A 230 -3.62 8.50 10.20
N ILE A 231 -3.56 9.73 9.70
CA ILE A 231 -4.66 10.59 9.31
C ILE A 231 -4.50 10.88 7.81
N PHE A 232 -5.58 10.76 7.05
CA PHE A 232 -5.58 11.03 5.62
C PHE A 232 -5.37 12.54 5.39
N THR A 233 -4.57 12.89 4.39
CA THR A 233 -4.11 14.26 4.10
C THR A 233 -3.95 14.43 2.61
#